data_AF-N6UR57-F1
#
_entry.id   AF-N6UR57-F1
#
_cell.length_a   1.000
_cell.length_b   1.000
_cell.length_c   1.000
_cell.angle_alpha   90.00
_cell.angle_beta   90.00
_cell.angle_gamma   90.00
#
_symmetry.space_group_name_H-M   'P 1'
#
loop_
_entity.id
_entity.type
_entity.pdbx_description
1 polymer ?
#
loop_
_entity_poly.entity_id
_entity_poly.type
_entity_poly.pdbx_seq_one_letter_code
_entity_poly.pdbx_strand_id
1 'polypeptide(L)'
;MAICGPKLSLCGLIISAWGIIQLALMGIFYWVEAVALAEDVPEVEKFTSLEDFYAQMTNGYQQNAYNCWIAALLYLITLAVSAHQFWLNNRSSLSV
;
A
#
# COMPACT_ATOMS: atom_id res chain seq x y z
N MET A 1 0.56 -9.41 26.02
CA MET A 1 -0.39 -10.51 25.75
C MET A 1 -0.40 -10.75 24.25
N ALA A 2 -0.29 -12.01 23.81
CA ALA A 2 -0.47 -12.34 22.40
C ALA A 2 -1.97 -12.21 22.06
N ILE A 3 -2.31 -11.33 21.13
CA ILE A 3 -3.70 -11.06 20.73
C ILE A 3 -4.09 -11.93 19.52
N CYS A 4 -3.12 -12.25 18.67
CA CYS A 4 -3.30 -13.08 17.47
C CYS A 4 -2.46 -14.37 17.60
N GLY A 5 -3.05 -15.52 17.25
CA GLY A 5 -2.33 -16.80 17.25
C GLY A 5 -1.20 -16.86 16.21
N PRO A 6 -0.24 -17.80 16.37
CA PRO A 6 0.99 -17.85 15.56
C PRO A 6 0.75 -17.99 14.05
N LYS A 7 -0.29 -18.72 13.64
CA LYS A 7 -0.65 -18.89 12.23
C LYS A 7 -1.19 -17.60 11.58
N LEU A 8 -2.01 -16.85 12.31
CA LEU A 8 -2.60 -15.60 11.84
C LEU A 8 -1.52 -14.50 11.72
N SER A 9 -0.62 -14.44 12.69
CA SER A 9 0.52 -13.50 12.69
C SER A 9 1.48 -13.75 11.53
N LEU A 10 1.75 -15.02 11.16
CA LEU A 10 2.54 -15.36 9.97
C LEU A 10 1.85 -14.93 8.67
N CYS A 11 0.55 -15.15 8.55
CA CYS A 11 -0.23 -14.70 7.40
C CYS A 11 -0.18 -13.17 7.26
N GLY A 12 -0.37 -12.45 8.37
CA GLY A 12 -0.27 -10.98 8.41
C GLY A 12 1.10 -10.45 8.00
N LEU A 13 2.19 -11.14 8.35
CA LEU A 13 3.55 -10.80 7.91
C LEU A 13 3.71 -10.93 6.40
N ILE A 14 3.28 -12.05 5.82
CA ILE A 14 3.45 -12.33 4.38
C ILE A 14 2.64 -11.34 3.54
N ILE A 15 1.36 -11.13 3.90
CA ILE A 15 0.48 -10.19 3.20
C ILE A 15 1.00 -8.76 3.32
N SER A 16 1.47 -8.35 4.50
CA SER A 16 1.99 -7.00 4.69
C SER A 16 3.26 -6.78 3.87
N ALA A 17 4.19 -7.75 3.85
CA ALA A 17 5.41 -7.64 3.05
C ALA A 17 5.10 -7.55 1.55
N TRP A 18 4.20 -8.38 1.05
CA TRP A 18 3.75 -8.32 -0.34
C TRP A 18 3.06 -6.98 -0.67
N GLY A 19 2.14 -6.54 0.18
CA GLY A 19 1.40 -5.29 0.00
C GLY A 19 2.32 -4.07 -0.06
N ILE A 20 3.35 -4.01 0.78
CA ILE A 20 4.35 -2.93 0.76
C ILE A 20 5.07 -2.88 -0.59
N ILE A 21 5.57 -4.01 -1.08
CA ILE A 21 6.33 -4.06 -2.33
C ILE A 21 5.44 -3.62 -3.50
N GLN A 22 4.24 -4.19 -3.60
CA GLN A 22 3.31 -3.91 -4.68
C GLN A 22 2.84 -2.45 -4.66
N LEU A 23 2.45 -1.90 -3.50
CA LEU A 23 1.96 -0.53 -3.39
C LEU A 23 3.07 0.52 -3.54
N ALA A 24 4.29 0.24 -3.08
CA ALA A 24 5.42 1.14 -3.28
C ALA A 24 5.78 1.25 -4.77
N LEU A 25 5.81 0.12 -5.48
CA LEU A 25 6.05 0.10 -6.93
C LEU A 25 4.93 0.81 -7.69
N MET A 26 3.65 0.56 -7.36
CA MET A 26 2.54 1.27 -7.97
C MET A 26 2.59 2.78 -7.68
N GLY A 27 2.93 3.21 -6.47
CA GLY A 27 3.09 4.62 -6.14
C GLY A 27 4.18 5.30 -6.99
N ILE A 28 5.29 4.61 -7.26
CA ILE A 28 6.32 5.11 -8.18
C ILE A 28 5.79 5.22 -9.62
N PHE A 29 5.06 4.21 -10.10
CA PHE A 29 4.48 4.23 -11.45
C PHE A 29 3.44 5.33 -11.63
N TYR A 30 2.63 5.60 -10.62
CA TYR A 30 1.70 6.74 -10.62
C TYR A 30 2.45 8.08 -10.58
N TRP A 31 3.55 8.19 -9.82
CA TRP A 31 4.34 9.42 -9.73
C TRP A 31 4.99 9.82 -11.06
N VAL A 32 5.40 8.83 -11.87
CA VAL A 32 5.97 9.06 -13.22
C VAL A 32 4.91 9.10 -14.31
N GLU A 33 3.61 9.10 -13.95
CA GLU A 33 2.49 9.20 -14.88
C GLU A 33 2.49 8.09 -15.96
N ALA A 34 2.78 6.85 -15.55
CA ALA A 34 2.87 5.73 -16.47
C ALA A 34 1.53 5.45 -17.18
N VAL A 35 1.54 5.51 -18.52
CA VAL A 35 0.37 5.29 -19.39
C VAL A 35 -0.36 3.97 -19.11
N ALA A 36 0.34 2.95 -18.63
CA ALA A 36 -0.25 1.66 -18.28
C ALA A 36 -1.28 1.74 -17.13
N LEU A 37 -1.26 2.79 -16.32
CA LEU A 37 -2.19 3.01 -15.20
C LEU A 37 -3.19 4.14 -15.51
N ALA A 38 -3.28 4.60 -16.76
CA ALA A 38 -4.19 5.67 -17.16
C ALA A 38 -5.66 5.32 -16.95
N GLU A 39 -6.01 4.04 -17.05
CA GLU A 39 -7.38 3.54 -16.85
C GLU A 39 -7.81 3.58 -15.38
N ASP A 40 -6.86 3.60 -14.45
CA ASP A 40 -7.11 3.65 -13.00
C ASP A 40 -7.17 5.09 -12.45
N VAL A 41 -6.85 6.09 -13.28
CA VAL A 41 -6.93 7.50 -12.91
C VAL A 41 -8.40 7.93 -12.86
N PRO A 42 -8.82 8.73 -11.85
CA PRO A 42 -10.19 9.23 -11.79
C PRO A 42 -10.61 9.90 -13.11
N GLU A 43 -11.86 9.66 -13.50
CA GLU A 43 -12.41 10.18 -14.76
C GLU A 43 -12.31 11.71 -14.79
N VAL A 44 -11.83 12.24 -15.91
CA VAL A 44 -11.67 13.69 -16.11
C VAL A 44 -13.05 14.33 -16.27
N GLU A 45 -13.31 15.40 -15.53
CA GLU A 45 -14.58 16.13 -15.65
C GLU A 45 -14.62 16.94 -16.96
N LYS A 46 -15.67 17.76 -17.16
CA LYS A 46 -15.78 18.62 -18.35
C LYS A 46 -14.58 19.56 -18.44
N PHE A 47 -13.69 19.28 -19.40
CA PHE A 47 -12.55 20.13 -19.72
C PHE A 47 -12.89 21.11 -20.84
N THR A 48 -12.35 22.32 -20.74
CA THR A 48 -12.56 23.38 -21.76
C THR A 48 -11.39 23.49 -22.74
N SER A 49 -10.22 22.96 -22.38
CA SER A 49 -9.01 22.96 -23.20
C SER A 49 -8.23 21.65 -23.02
N LEU A 50 -7.32 21.37 -23.96
CA LEU A 50 -6.40 20.23 -23.85
C LEU A 50 -5.46 20.36 -22.65
N GLU A 51 -5.05 21.58 -22.30
CA GLU A 51 -4.18 21.85 -21.15
C GLU A 51 -4.89 21.52 -19.83
N ASP A 52 -6.17 21.88 -19.73
CA ASP A 52 -7.03 21.55 -18.58
C ASP A 52 -7.21 20.04 -18.42
N PHE A 53 -7.36 19.31 -19.54
CA PHE A 53 -7.40 17.85 -19.53
C PHE A 53 -6.10 17.25 -18.96
N TYR A 54 -4.93 17.68 -19.44
CA TYR A 54 -3.64 17.17 -18.94
C TYR A 54 -3.42 17.52 -17.47
N ALA A 55 -3.78 18.73 -17.05
CA ALA A 55 -3.66 19.14 -15.64
C ALA A 55 -4.53 18.26 -14.72
N GLN A 56 -5.77 17.95 -15.13
CA GLN A 56 -6.65 17.07 -14.38
C GLN A 56 -6.13 15.63 -14.32
N MET A 57 -5.63 15.09 -15.44
CA MET A 57 -5.00 13.77 -15.48
C MET A 57 -3.79 13.68 -14.54
N THR A 58 -2.86 14.65 -14.63
CA THR A 58 -1.69 14.73 -13.75
C THR A 58 -2.09 14.77 -12.28
N ASN A 59 -3.11 15.57 -11.92
CA ASN A 59 -3.62 15.61 -10.56
C ASN A 59 -4.18 14.25 -10.10
N GLY A 60 -4.90 13.54 -10.97
CA GLY A 60 -5.41 12.20 -10.68
C GLY A 60 -4.30 11.17 -10.47
N TYR A 61 -3.25 11.18 -11.30
CA TYR A 61 -2.05 10.36 -11.11
C TYR A 61 -1.39 10.63 -9.75
N GLN A 62 -1.18 11.91 -9.42
CA GLN A 62 -0.59 12.33 -8.16
C GLN A 62 -1.44 11.89 -6.95
N GLN A 63 -2.75 12.06 -7.03
CA GLN A 63 -3.67 11.63 -5.97
C GLN A 63 -3.57 10.12 -5.72
N ASN A 64 -3.56 9.31 -6.79
CA ASN A 64 -3.40 7.86 -6.68
C ASN A 64 -2.02 7.48 -6.13
N ALA A 65 -0.94 8.17 -6.53
CA ALA A 65 0.39 7.96 -5.97
C ALA A 65 0.42 8.17 -4.45
N TYR A 66 -0.16 9.27 -3.96
CA TYR A 66 -0.24 9.54 -2.52
C TYR A 66 -1.05 8.48 -1.78
N ASN A 67 -2.19 8.05 -2.34
CA ASN A 67 -3.00 6.98 -1.75
C ASN A 67 -2.21 5.66 -1.64
N CYS A 68 -1.46 5.29 -2.68
CA CYS A 68 -0.61 4.09 -2.66
C CYS A 68 0.51 4.19 -1.61
N TRP A 69 1.17 5.35 -1.48
CA TRP A 69 2.21 5.54 -0.47
C TRP A 69 1.65 5.51 0.96
N ILE A 70 0.51 6.15 1.21
CA ILE A 70 -0.16 6.08 2.52
C ILE A 70 -0.54 4.64 2.84
N ALA A 71 -1.11 3.90 1.88
CA ALA A 71 -1.45 2.50 2.07
C ALA A 71 -0.20 1.64 2.36
N ALA A 72 0.92 1.86 1.66
CA ALA A 72 2.19 1.19 1.94
C ALA A 72 2.69 1.46 3.37
N LEU A 73 2.55 2.70 3.86
CA LEU A 73 2.87 3.04 5.26
C LEU A 73 1.96 2.32 6.27
N LEU A 74 0.67 2.17 5.97
CA LEU A 74 -0.23 1.39 6.81
C LEU A 74 0.19 -0.09 6.86
N TYR A 75 0.59 -0.67 5.73
CA TYR A 75 1.11 -2.04 5.71
C TYR A 75 2.45 -2.19 6.45
N LEU A 76 3.29 -1.16 6.50
CA LEU A 76 4.48 -1.17 7.35
C LEU A 76 4.12 -1.25 8.85
N ILE A 77 3.08 -0.53 9.27
CA ILE A 77 2.58 -0.60 10.64
C ILE A 77 2.02 -2.00 10.95
N THR A 78 1.22 -2.57 10.06
CA THR A 78 0.67 -3.93 10.26
C THR A 78 1.78 -4.98 10.26
N LEU A 79 2.83 -4.81 9.45
CA LEU A 79 4.02 -5.67 9.47
C LEU A 79 4.72 -5.60 10.82
N ALA A 80 4.97 -4.41 11.35
CA ALA A 80 5.63 -4.22 12.64
C ALA A 80 4.84 -4.86 13.80
N VAL A 81 3.51 -4.66 13.81
CA VAL A 81 2.63 -5.27 14.81
C VAL A 81 2.64 -6.79 14.66
N SER A 82 2.51 -7.32 13.44
CA SER A 82 2.51 -8.76 13.17
C SER A 82 3.85 -9.40 13.53
N ALA A 83 4.97 -8.73 13.28
CA ALA A 83 6.31 -9.17 13.67
C ALA A 83 6.46 -9.23 15.20
N HIS A 84 5.99 -8.20 15.90
CA HIS A 84 6.00 -8.17 17.36
C HIS A 84 5.14 -9.30 17.95
N GLN A 85 3.94 -9.55 17.40
CA GLN A 85 3.09 -10.67 17.81
C GLN A 85 3.75 -12.02 17.51
N PHE A 86 4.41 -12.18 16.36
CA PHE A 86 5.12 -13.41 16.00
C PHE A 86 6.26 -13.72 16.99
N TRP A 87 7.05 -12.70 17.33
CA TRP A 87 8.15 -12.84 18.29
C TRP A 87 7.67 -13.24 19.69
N LEU A 88 6.59 -12.61 20.17
CA LEU A 88 5.97 -12.97 21.45
C LEU A 88 5.43 -14.41 21.45
N ASN A 89 4.75 -14.81 20.39
CA ASN A 89 4.21 -16.17 20.23
C ASN A 89 5.32 -17.23 20.20
N ASN A 90 6.43 -16.96 19.51
CA ASN A 90 7.56 -17.88 19.43
C ASN A 90 8.23 -18.06 20.81
N ARG A 91 8.36 -16.97 21.59
CA ARG A 91 8.95 -17.02 22.93
C ARG A 91 8.08 -17.78 23.94
N SER A 92 6.76 -17.65 23.87
CA SER A 92 5.84 -18.45 24.70
C SER A 92 5.80 -19.93 24.30
N SER A 93 6.04 -20.25 23.02
CA SER A 93 6.10 -21.65 22.57
C SER A 93 7.40 -22.35 22.97
N LEU A 94 8.47 -21.60 23.22
CA LEU A 94 9.79 -22.09 23.66
C LEU A 94 9.92 -22.20 25.19
N SER A 95 8.98 -21.67 25.99
CA SER A 95 9.02 -21.74 27.46
C SER A 95 8.29 -22.97 28.02
N VAL A 96 8.20 -24.05 27.24
CA VAL A 96 7.75 -25.39 27.68
C VAL A 96 8.97 -26.23 27.99
#